data_AF-A0A9E7QZC1-F1
#
_entry.id   AF-A0A9E7QZC1-F1
#
_cell.length_a   1.000
_cell.length_b   1.000
_cell.length_c   1.000
_cell.angle_alpha   90.00
_cell.angle_beta   90.00
_cell.angle_gamma   90.00
#
_symmetry.space_group_name_H-M   'P 1'
#
loop_
_entity.id
_entity.type
_entity.pdbx_description
1 polymer ?
#
loop_
_entity_poly.entity_id
_entity_poly.type
_entity_poly.pdbx_seq_one_letter_code
_entity_poly.pdbx_strand_id
1 'polypeptide(L)'
;MSDATTERYRPGACNIGARERRRRYRLAAGALLAAVGYLAVVVVTGLPAVFALGAFVPLSLGCEWCLQGRRSFCATLGFSGRYAFPGARGTVPDGDARQADRRYAFRLTILGLLAGGVLTLGTYVALLLA
;
A
#
# COMPACT_ATOMS: atom_id res chain seq x y z
N MET A 1 -25.91 -14.44 -11.49
CA MET A 1 -25.63 -13.37 -10.50
C MET A 1 -24.58 -13.90 -9.53
N SER A 2 -23.32 -13.53 -9.71
CA SER A 2 -22.17 -14.09 -8.99
C SER A 2 -22.07 -13.57 -7.55
N ASP A 3 -22.21 -14.47 -6.59
CA ASP A 3 -21.51 -14.60 -5.29
C ASP A 3 -20.77 -13.36 -4.73
N ALA A 4 -21.47 -12.23 -4.54
CA ALA A 4 -20.91 -11.00 -3.98
C ALA A 4 -21.22 -10.81 -2.48
N THR A 5 -21.68 -11.85 -1.79
CA THR A 5 -22.35 -11.74 -0.48
C THR A 5 -21.61 -12.39 0.70
N THR A 6 -20.32 -12.74 0.55
CA THR A 6 -19.59 -13.44 1.63
C THR A 6 -18.18 -12.91 1.91
N GLU A 7 -17.87 -11.65 1.58
CA GLU A 7 -16.66 -11.02 2.13
C GLU A 7 -16.89 -10.70 3.61
N ARG A 8 -16.39 -11.57 4.50
CA ARG A 8 -16.45 -11.41 5.96
C ARG A 8 -15.08 -11.05 6.54
N TYR A 9 -15.11 -10.36 7.67
CA TYR A 9 -13.92 -10.08 8.47
C TYR A 9 -13.19 -11.36 8.85
N ARG A 10 -11.85 -11.36 8.70
CA ARG A 10 -10.95 -12.42 9.16
C ARG A 10 -9.74 -11.77 9.83
N PRO A 11 -9.50 -12.01 11.13
CA PRO A 11 -8.37 -11.43 11.86
C PRO A 11 -7.04 -11.67 11.14
N GLY A 12 -6.24 -10.61 10.97
CA GLY A 12 -4.92 -10.66 10.34
C GLY A 12 -4.92 -11.15 8.89
N ALA A 13 -6.07 -11.15 8.21
CA ALA A 13 -6.19 -11.70 6.86
C ALA A 13 -7.10 -10.89 5.94
N CYS A 14 -8.25 -10.40 6.43
CA CYS A 14 -9.20 -9.63 5.62
C CYS A 14 -10.01 -8.66 6.47
N ASN A 15 -9.92 -7.36 6.19
CA ASN A 15 -10.70 -6.33 6.90
C ASN A 15 -11.37 -5.31 5.96
N ILE A 16 -11.27 -5.50 4.64
CA ILE A 16 -11.90 -4.64 3.65
C ILE A 16 -12.54 -5.42 2.51
N GLY A 17 -13.66 -4.89 2.00
CA GLY A 17 -14.33 -5.46 0.83
C GLY A 17 -13.88 -4.90 -0.52
N ALA A 18 -14.45 -5.44 -1.60
CA ALA A 18 -14.10 -5.15 -3.00
C ALA A 18 -14.06 -3.65 -3.36
N ARG A 19 -14.98 -2.84 -2.83
CA ARG A 19 -14.99 -1.38 -3.07
C ARG A 19 -13.72 -0.70 -2.54
N GLU A 20 -13.30 -1.06 -1.34
CA GLU A 20 -12.11 -0.46 -0.72
C GLU A 20 -10.83 -1.02 -1.33
N ARG A 21 -10.82 -2.29 -1.76
CA ARG A 21 -9.71 -2.87 -2.56
C ARG A 21 -9.49 -2.10 -3.86
N ARG A 22 -10.56 -1.84 -4.62
CA ARG A 22 -10.50 -1.00 -5.83
C ARG A 22 -9.99 0.42 -5.54
N ARG A 23 -10.35 0.98 -4.37
CA ARG A 23 -9.80 2.26 -3.92
C ARG A 23 -8.28 2.17 -3.70
N ARG A 24 -7.78 1.11 -3.06
CA ARG A 24 -6.33 0.92 -2.86
C ARG A 24 -5.58 0.78 -4.18
N TYR A 25 -6.11 0.06 -5.16
CA TYR A 25 -5.48 -0.01 -6.48
C TYR A 25 -5.43 1.34 -7.21
N ARG A 26 -6.49 2.15 -7.12
CA ARG A 26 -6.48 3.51 -7.71
C ARG A 26 -5.46 4.41 -7.03
N LEU A 27 -5.38 4.36 -5.70
CA LEU A 27 -4.37 5.10 -4.95
C LEU A 27 -2.95 4.63 -5.28
N ALA A 28 -2.74 3.32 -5.40
CA ALA A 28 -1.48 2.73 -5.81
C ALA A 28 -1.06 3.23 -7.20
N ALA A 29 -1.97 3.20 -8.18
CA ALA A 29 -1.72 3.71 -9.52
C ALA A 29 -1.35 5.21 -9.50
N GLY A 30 -2.09 6.03 -8.74
CA GLY A 30 -1.77 7.45 -8.60
C GLY A 30 -0.39 7.71 -8.00
N ALA A 31 -0.01 6.96 -6.96
CA ALA A 31 1.31 7.06 -6.35
C ALA A 31 2.43 6.62 -7.30
N LEU A 32 2.25 5.53 -8.04
CA LEU A 32 3.24 5.06 -9.01
C LEU A 32 3.39 6.02 -10.20
N LEU A 33 2.29 6.61 -10.68
CA LEU A 33 2.34 7.66 -11.70
C LEU A 33 3.08 8.90 -11.20
N ALA A 34 2.87 9.29 -9.94
CA ALA A 34 3.61 10.39 -9.33
C ALA A 34 5.10 10.09 -9.22
N ALA A 35 5.48 8.85 -8.86
CA ALA A 35 6.89 8.42 -8.84
C ALA A 35 7.53 8.51 -10.24
N VAL A 36 6.84 8.02 -11.27
CA VAL A 36 7.31 8.09 -12.66
C VAL A 36 7.47 9.55 -13.11
N GLY A 37 6.46 10.39 -12.85
CA GLY A 37 6.53 11.82 -13.18
C GLY A 37 7.67 12.54 -12.47
N TYR A 38 7.89 12.25 -11.18
CA TYR A 38 9.01 12.80 -10.42
C TYR A 38 10.37 12.41 -11.02
N LEU A 39 10.58 11.11 -11.27
CA LEU A 39 11.83 10.62 -11.86
C LEU A 39 12.05 11.17 -13.28
N ALA A 40 10.98 11.34 -14.05
CA ALA A 40 11.07 11.97 -15.37
C ALA A 40 11.56 13.42 -15.28
N VAL A 41 11.10 14.19 -14.30
CA VAL A 41 11.63 15.55 -14.05
C VAL A 41 13.11 15.48 -13.72
N VAL A 42 13.54 14.59 -12.82
CA VAL A 42 14.96 14.43 -12.45
C VAL A 42 15.83 14.19 -13.69
N VAL A 43 15.40 13.29 -14.58
CA VAL A 43 16.13 12.94 -15.80
C VAL A 43 16.13 14.08 -16.82
N VAL A 44 14.95 14.63 -17.17
CA VAL A 44 14.81 15.63 -18.24
C VAL A 44 15.49 16.95 -17.89
N THR A 45 15.57 17.28 -16.60
CA THR A 45 16.24 18.52 -16.13
C THR A 45 17.72 18.32 -15.82
N GLY A 46 18.24 17.09 -15.89
CA GLY A 46 19.63 16.79 -15.56
C GLY A 46 19.98 17.01 -14.08
N LEU A 47 19.02 16.81 -13.17
CA LEU A 47 19.28 16.94 -11.74
C LEU A 47 20.25 15.85 -11.24
N PRO A 48 21.05 16.15 -10.20
CA PRO A 48 21.94 15.16 -9.59
C PRO A 48 21.21 13.88 -9.20
N ALA A 49 21.87 12.72 -9.36
CA ALA A 49 21.27 11.41 -9.09
C ALA A 49 20.69 11.27 -7.68
N VAL A 50 21.22 11.97 -6.67
CA VAL A 50 20.70 11.98 -5.29
C VAL A 50 19.22 12.40 -5.20
N PHE A 51 18.72 13.21 -6.15
CA PHE A 51 17.31 13.56 -6.19
C PHE A 51 16.41 12.34 -6.47
N ALA A 52 16.91 11.28 -7.11
CA ALA A 52 16.14 10.03 -7.30
C ALA A 52 15.64 9.43 -5.97
N LEU A 53 16.33 9.68 -4.85
CA LEU A 53 15.90 9.23 -3.52
C LEU A 53 14.53 9.80 -3.11
N GLY A 54 14.11 10.94 -3.66
CA GLY A 54 12.78 11.51 -3.45
C GLY A 54 11.63 10.63 -3.97
N ALA A 55 11.92 9.68 -4.88
CA ALA A 55 10.95 8.71 -5.35
C ALA A 55 10.54 7.68 -4.28
N PHE A 56 11.27 7.60 -3.16
CA PHE A 56 10.98 6.66 -2.07
C PHE A 56 9.54 6.72 -1.59
N VAL A 57 9.05 7.92 -1.27
CA VAL A 57 7.71 8.09 -0.71
C VAL A 57 6.61 7.59 -1.67
N PRO A 58 6.52 8.08 -2.93
CA PRO A 58 5.47 7.62 -3.84
C PRO A 58 5.63 6.13 -4.23
N LEU A 59 6.85 5.59 -4.34
CA LEU A 59 7.07 4.17 -4.59
C LEU A 59 6.61 3.29 -3.42
N SER A 60 6.96 3.64 -2.19
CA SER A 60 6.53 2.91 -0.99
C SER A 60 5.01 2.92 -0.83
N LEU A 61 4.36 4.08 -1.01
CA LEU A 61 2.90 4.19 -0.97
C LEU A 61 2.24 3.35 -2.07
N GLY A 62 2.78 3.40 -3.29
CA GLY A 62 2.32 2.60 -4.41
C GLY A 62 2.36 1.10 -4.12
N CYS A 63 3.51 0.62 -3.63
CA CYS A 63 3.71 -0.77 -3.23
C CYS A 63 2.78 -1.18 -2.07
N GLU A 64 2.69 -0.38 -1.02
CA GLU A 64 1.86 -0.67 0.15
C GLU A 64 0.38 -0.79 -0.24
N TRP A 65 -0.16 0.18 -0.97
CA TRP A 65 -1.58 0.15 -1.37
C TRP A 65 -1.87 -0.96 -2.37
N CYS A 66 -0.95 -1.29 -3.28
CA CYS A 66 -1.10 -2.45 -4.15
C CYS A 66 -1.17 -3.74 -3.32
N LEU A 67 -0.29 -3.89 -2.33
CA LEU A 67 -0.28 -5.04 -1.43
C LEU A 67 -1.57 -5.11 -0.60
N GLN A 68 -2.02 -4.00 -0.01
CA GLN A 68 -3.28 -3.91 0.73
C GLN A 68 -4.50 -4.32 -0.14
N GLY A 69 -4.55 -3.86 -1.39
CA GLY A 69 -5.59 -4.23 -2.35
C GLY A 69 -5.59 -5.73 -2.71
N ARG A 70 -4.40 -6.31 -2.88
CA ARG A 70 -4.20 -7.75 -3.16
C ARG A 70 -4.58 -8.62 -1.99
N ARG A 71 -4.24 -8.20 -0.77
CA ARG A 71 -4.47 -8.94 0.47
C ARG A 71 -5.87 -8.71 1.06
N SER A 72 -6.69 -7.85 0.45
CA SER A 72 -8.00 -7.48 1.01
C SER A 72 -7.89 -6.94 2.45
N PHE A 73 -6.80 -6.23 2.73
CA PHE A 73 -6.50 -5.77 4.07
C PHE A 73 -5.97 -4.34 4.04
N CYS A 74 -6.58 -3.45 4.81
CA CYS A 74 -6.13 -2.08 5.00
C CYS A 74 -5.38 -1.95 6.34
N ALA A 75 -4.13 -1.48 6.28
CA ALA A 75 -3.29 -1.32 7.46
C ALA A 75 -3.86 -0.29 8.44
N THR A 76 -4.37 0.86 7.95
CA THR A 76 -4.98 1.90 8.80
C THR A 76 -6.17 1.38 9.60
N LEU A 77 -7.03 0.58 8.96
CA LEU A 77 -8.15 -0.07 9.64
C LEU A 77 -7.68 -1.12 10.64
N GLY A 78 -6.66 -1.92 10.28
CA GLY A 78 -6.05 -2.90 11.18
C GLY A 78 -5.45 -2.26 12.43
N PHE A 79 -4.71 -1.15 12.29
CA PHE A 79 -4.18 -0.39 13.43
C PHE A 79 -5.29 0.19 14.32
N SER A 80 -6.38 0.64 13.69
CA SER A 80 -7.54 1.21 14.39
C SER A 80 -8.47 0.16 14.98
N GLY A 81 -8.25 -1.15 14.74
CA GLY A 81 -9.16 -2.22 15.16
C GLY A 81 -10.54 -2.11 14.49
N ARG A 82 -10.57 -1.84 13.18
CA ARG A 82 -11.78 -1.61 12.40
C ARG A 82 -11.81 -2.45 11.13
N TYR A 83 -13.00 -2.59 10.55
CA TYR A 83 -13.21 -3.21 9.24
C TYR A 83 -14.21 -2.41 8.39
N ALA A 84 -14.17 -2.62 7.07
CA ALA A 84 -15.07 -1.96 6.13
C ALA A 84 -15.46 -2.84 4.93
N PHE A 85 -16.67 -3.39 4.98
CA PHE A 85 -17.32 -4.15 3.92
C PHE A 85 -18.54 -3.38 3.36
N PRO A 86 -19.06 -3.77 2.18
CA PRO A 86 -20.33 -3.22 1.68
C PRO A 86 -21.45 -3.43 2.72
N GLY A 87 -22.13 -2.36 3.12
CA GLY A 87 -23.22 -2.43 4.10
C GLY A 87 -22.79 -2.71 5.56
N ALA A 88 -21.51 -2.98 5.82
CA ALA A 88 -21.03 -3.32 7.17
C ALA A 88 -19.67 -2.67 7.47
N ARG A 89 -19.68 -1.70 8.38
CA ARG A 89 -18.47 -1.08 8.95
C ARG A 89 -18.57 -1.17 10.47
N GLY A 90 -17.45 -1.45 11.13
CA GLY A 90 -17.49 -1.57 12.58
C GLY A 90 -16.11 -1.65 13.21
N THR A 91 -16.13 -1.89 14.52
CA THR A 91 -14.96 -2.13 15.36
C THR A 91 -14.81 -3.62 15.60
N VAL A 92 -13.57 -4.09 15.73
CA VAL A 92 -13.23 -5.46 16.11
C VAL A 92 -13.34 -5.56 17.65
N PRO A 93 -14.31 -6.31 18.20
CA PRO A 93 -14.55 -6.34 19.64
C PRO A 93 -13.51 -7.17 20.41
N ASP A 94 -13.01 -8.23 19.78
CA ASP A 94 -12.04 -9.15 20.38
C ASP A 94 -10.62 -8.57 20.42
N GLY A 95 -9.94 -8.75 21.56
CA GLY A 95 -8.60 -8.20 21.81
C GLY A 95 -7.52 -8.89 20.97
N ASP A 96 -7.57 -10.21 20.87
CA ASP A 96 -6.59 -11.02 20.15
C ASP A 96 -6.70 -10.77 18.64
N ALA A 97 -7.93 -10.63 18.14
CA ALA A 97 -8.21 -10.24 16.77
C ALA A 97 -7.61 -8.86 16.42
N ARG A 98 -7.73 -7.87 17.31
CA ARG A 98 -7.07 -6.56 17.13
C ARG A 98 -5.55 -6.69 17.12
N GLN A 99 -4.98 -7.55 17.96
CA GLN A 99 -3.54 -7.78 17.98
C GLN A 99 -3.05 -8.43 16.68
N ALA A 100 -3.79 -9.43 16.17
CA ALA A 100 -3.52 -10.06 14.89
C ALA A 100 -3.58 -9.04 13.73
N ASP A 101 -4.59 -8.17 13.72
CA ASP A 101 -4.74 -7.10 12.74
C ASP A 101 -3.58 -6.10 12.79
N ARG A 102 -3.15 -5.66 13.98
CA ARG A 102 -2.00 -4.76 14.14
C ARG A 102 -0.70 -5.38 13.65
N ARG A 103 -0.44 -6.64 14.00
CA ARG A 103 0.74 -7.38 13.52
C ARG A 103 0.74 -7.50 12.01
N TYR A 104 -0.42 -7.79 11.41
CA TYR A 104 -0.52 -7.91 9.96
C TYR A 104 -0.40 -6.55 9.26
N ALA A 105 -1.05 -5.49 9.79
CA ALA A 105 -0.91 -4.12 9.32
C ALA A 105 0.56 -3.70 9.28
N PHE A 106 1.30 -3.93 10.37
CA PHE A 106 2.73 -3.63 10.47
C PHE A 106 3.56 -4.38 9.41
N ARG A 107 3.29 -5.67 9.20
CA ARG A 107 3.96 -6.47 8.15
C ARG A 107 3.72 -5.89 6.76
N LEU A 108 2.48 -5.49 6.44
CA LEU A 108 2.16 -4.91 5.13
C LEU A 108 2.87 -3.57 4.92
N THR A 109 2.89 -2.71 5.93
CA THR A 109 3.59 -1.42 5.86
C THR A 109 5.09 -1.61 5.68
N ILE A 110 5.73 -2.52 6.44
CA ILE A 110 7.16 -2.86 6.23
C ILE A 110 7.41 -3.37 4.82
N LEU A 111 6.59 -4.30 4.32
CA LEU A 111 6.77 -4.83 2.97
C LEU A 111 6.64 -3.73 1.90
N GLY A 112 5.71 -2.79 2.08
CA GLY A 112 5.57 -1.62 1.21
C GLY A 112 6.82 -0.72 1.25
N LEU A 113 7.32 -0.43 2.44
CA LEU A 113 8.54 0.38 2.63
C LEU A 113 9.78 -0.30 2.02
N LEU A 114 9.98 -1.60 2.26
CA LEU A 114 11.10 -2.36 1.71
C LEU A 114 11.03 -2.43 0.18
N ALA A 115 9.86 -2.72 -0.38
CA ALA A 115 9.69 -2.75 -1.83
C ALA A 115 9.96 -1.38 -2.46
N GLY A 116 9.41 -0.31 -1.89
CA GLY A 116 9.70 1.05 -2.34
C GLY A 116 11.17 1.43 -2.20
N GLY A 117 11.82 1.02 -1.11
CA GLY A 117 13.25 1.23 -0.88
C GLY A 117 14.14 0.54 -1.92
N VAL A 118 13.84 -0.73 -2.23
CA VAL A 118 14.55 -1.48 -3.28
C VAL A 118 14.38 -0.81 -4.64
N LEU A 119 13.16 -0.41 -5.00
CA LEU A 119 12.90 0.29 -6.27
C LEU A 119 13.64 1.64 -6.34
N THR A 120 13.61 2.40 -5.24
CA THR A 120 14.29 3.70 -5.15
C THR A 120 15.80 3.53 -5.31
N LEU A 121 16.39 2.57 -4.59
CA LEU A 121 17.81 2.27 -4.69
C LEU A 121 18.18 1.86 -6.12
N GLY A 122 17.35 1.01 -6.75
CA GLY A 122 17.54 0.63 -8.15
C GLY A 122 17.55 1.84 -9.10
N THR A 123 16.60 2.77 -8.94
CA THR A 123 16.57 4.00 -9.75
C THR A 123 17.76 4.92 -9.47
N TYR A 124 18.16 5.06 -8.21
CA TYR A 124 19.32 5.86 -7.83
C TYR A 124 20.62 5.30 -8.44
N VAL A 125 20.86 3.99 -8.29
CA VAL A 125 22.04 3.32 -8.86
C VAL A 125 22.03 3.40 -10.38
N ALA A 126 20.86 3.20 -11.02
CA ALA A 126 20.75 3.32 -12.48
C ALA A 126 21.13 4.72 -12.97
N LEU A 127 20.68 5.77 -12.28
CA LEU A 127 21.02 7.16 -12.63
C LEU A 127 22.45 7.55 -12.27
N LEU A 128 23.05 6.90 -11.27
CA LEU A 128 24.44 7.12 -10.91
C LEU A 128 25.42 6.51 -11.94
N LEU A 129 24.99 5.46 -12.63
CA LEU A 129 25.79 4.71 -13.61
C LEU A 129 25.52 5.12 -15.06
N ALA A 130 24.51 5.95 -15.31
CA ALA A 130 24.13 6.47 -16.62
C ALA A 130 24.96 7.72 -16.98
#